data_AF-A0A2N1M969-F1
#
_entry.id   AF-A0A2N1M969-F1
#
_cell.length_a   1.000
_cell.length_b   1.000
_cell.length_c   1.000
_cell.angle_alpha   90.00
_cell.angle_beta   90.00
_cell.angle_gamma   90.00
#
_symmetry.space_group_name_H-M   'P 1'
#
loop_
_entity.id
_entity.type
_entity.pdbx_description
1 polymer ?
#
loop_
_entity_poly.entity_id
_entity_poly.type
_entity_poly.pdbx_seq_one_letter_code
_entity_poly.pdbx_strand_id
1 'polypeptide(L)'
;MASSFVEDFYTMRNSYSEEQFNMKYQEMLDKYEPCHPYLEKRIYPSRESWARYCISKIFTAGIESTQRVESINGVIKKLVDRGTLLKELVTAIERELDKESHYT
;
A
#
# COMPACT_ATOMS: atom_id res chain seq x y z
N MET A 1 -14.82 17.80 2.51
CA MET A 1 -13.87 17.92 1.38
C MET A 1 -12.78 16.86 1.43
N ALA A 2 -11.97 16.76 2.49
CA ALA A 2 -10.95 15.71 2.57
C ALA A 2 -11.52 14.28 2.66
N SER A 3 -12.63 14.09 3.39
CA SER A 3 -13.30 12.79 3.51
C SER A 3 -13.87 12.28 2.19
N SER A 4 -14.51 13.15 1.40
CA SER A 4 -15.07 12.79 0.09
C SER A 4 -13.98 12.45 -0.93
N PHE A 5 -12.85 13.16 -0.90
CA PHE A 5 -11.72 12.85 -1.79
C PHE A 5 -11.18 11.45 -1.55
N VAL A 6 -11.00 11.08 -0.27
CA VAL A 6 -10.45 9.77 0.10
C VAL A 6 -11.39 8.65 -0.35
N GLU A 7 -12.69 8.81 -0.15
CA GLU A 7 -13.70 7.83 -0.58
C GLU A 7 -13.72 7.64 -2.10
N ASP A 8 -13.75 8.75 -2.85
CA ASP A 8 -13.71 8.72 -4.31
C ASP A 8 -12.39 8.11 -4.82
N PHE A 9 -11.26 8.45 -4.18
CA PHE A 9 -9.96 7.89 -4.49
C PHE A 9 -9.92 6.38 -4.29
N TYR A 10 -10.45 5.86 -3.17
CA TYR A 10 -10.52 4.42 -2.95
C TYR A 10 -11.44 3.73 -3.95
N THR A 11 -12.55 4.38 -4.30
CA THR A 11 -13.50 3.89 -5.31
C THR A 11 -12.87 3.78 -6.70
N MET A 12 -12.02 4.75 -7.07
CA MET A 12 -11.20 4.73 -8.28
C MET A 12 -10.11 3.65 -8.18
N ARG A 13 -9.30 3.65 -7.11
CA ARG A 13 -8.21 2.67 -6.88
C ARG A 13 -8.70 1.23 -6.99
N ASN A 14 -9.87 0.93 -6.44
CA ASN A 14 -10.42 -0.42 -6.34
C ASN A 14 -11.18 -0.88 -7.59
N SER A 15 -11.16 -0.11 -8.69
CA SER A 15 -11.72 -0.54 -9.97
C SER A 15 -11.11 -1.84 -10.48
N TYR A 16 -11.95 -2.70 -11.08
CA TYR A 16 -11.57 -4.04 -11.51
C TYR A 16 -11.02 -4.08 -12.94
N SER A 17 -11.37 -3.09 -13.78
CA SER A 17 -10.81 -2.92 -15.12
C SER A 17 -10.14 -1.56 -15.31
N GLU A 18 -9.29 -1.47 -16.33
CA GLU A 18 -8.63 -0.22 -16.72
C GLU A 18 -9.65 0.84 -17.17
N GLU A 19 -10.70 0.43 -17.89
CA GLU A 19 -11.76 1.34 -18.36
C GLU A 19 -12.51 1.96 -17.17
N GLN A 20 -12.88 1.15 -16.18
CA GLN A 20 -13.53 1.63 -14.95
C GLN A 20 -12.61 2.56 -14.14
N PHE A 21 -11.32 2.27 -14.12
CA PHE A 21 -10.34 3.14 -13.46
C PHE A 21 -10.24 4.49 -14.17
N ASN A 22 -10.07 4.50 -15.49
CA ASN A 22 -9.91 5.72 -16.28
C ASN A 22 -11.15 6.62 -16.23
N MET A 23 -12.35 6.04 -16.25
CA MET A 23 -13.60 6.78 -16.09
C MET A 23 -13.64 7.52 -14.74
N LYS A 24 -13.39 6.81 -13.63
CA LYS A 24 -13.37 7.41 -12.29
C LYS A 24 -12.20 8.35 -12.06
N TYR A 25 -11.06 8.11 -12.72
CA TYR A 25 -9.93 9.03 -12.68
C TYR A 25 -10.28 10.37 -13.32
N GLN A 26 -11.06 10.37 -14.41
CA GLN A 26 -11.59 11.63 -14.95
C GLN A 26 -12.59 12.30 -14.01
N GLU A 27 -13.49 11.54 -13.38
CA GLU A 27 -14.38 12.10 -12.36
C GLU A 27 -13.60 12.73 -11.20
N MET A 28 -12.48 12.12 -10.79
CA MET A 28 -11.56 12.66 -9.78
C MET A 28 -10.90 13.96 -10.23
N LEU A 29 -10.51 14.06 -11.50
CA LEU A 29 -9.98 15.29 -12.07
C LEU A 29 -11.07 16.39 -12.02
N ASP A 30 -12.22 16.15 -12.65
CA ASP A 30 -13.31 17.11 -12.74
C ASP A 30 -13.80 17.61 -11.37
N LYS A 31 -13.92 16.71 -10.39
CA LYS A 31 -14.42 17.03 -9.04
C LYS A 31 -13.37 17.72 -8.16
N TYR A 32 -12.09 17.47 -8.41
CA TYR A 32 -10.98 17.96 -7.59
C TYR A 32 -9.95 18.71 -8.44
N GLU A 33 -10.42 19.70 -9.20
CA GLU A 33 -9.59 20.55 -10.07
C GLU A 33 -8.30 21.07 -9.39
N PRO A 34 -8.34 21.57 -8.11
CA PRO A 34 -7.12 22.05 -7.45
C PRO A 34 -6.06 20.95 -7.22
N CYS A 35 -6.47 19.68 -7.25
CA CYS A 35 -5.62 18.52 -7.06
C CYS A 35 -5.10 17.95 -8.39
N HIS A 36 -5.50 18.47 -9.55
CA HIS A 36 -5.02 18.02 -10.87
C HIS A 36 -3.51 17.81 -10.93
N PRO A 37 -2.66 18.79 -10.53
CA PRO A 37 -1.21 18.62 -10.66
C PRO A 37 -0.68 17.46 -9.82
N TYR A 38 -1.31 17.16 -8.69
CA TYR A 38 -0.94 16.04 -7.84
C TYR A 38 -1.39 14.71 -8.44
N LEU A 39 -2.65 14.64 -8.89
CA LEU A 39 -3.21 13.44 -9.51
C LEU A 39 -2.41 13.04 -10.76
N GLU A 40 -2.14 14.01 -11.63
CA GLU A 40 -1.46 13.77 -12.91
C GLU A 40 0.04 13.51 -12.76
N LYS A 41 0.75 14.28 -11.92
CA LYS A 41 2.22 14.19 -11.84
C LYS A 41 2.72 13.19 -10.82
N ARG A 42 1.92 12.81 -9.82
CA ARG A 42 2.35 11.91 -8.73
C ARG A 42 1.59 10.60 -8.70
N ILE A 43 0.25 10.68 -8.74
CA ILE A 43 -0.60 9.50 -8.56
C ILE A 43 -0.62 8.65 -9.83
N TYR A 44 -1.02 9.22 -10.97
CA TYR A 44 -1.22 8.46 -12.20
C TYR A 44 0.04 7.74 -12.74
N PRO A 45 1.25 8.32 -12.68
CA PRO A 45 2.46 7.66 -13.17
C PRO A 45 2.82 6.40 -12.37
N SER A 46 2.43 6.34 -11.09
CA SER A 46 2.71 5.20 -10.20
C SER A 46 1.57 4.17 -10.12
N ARG A 47 0.50 4.34 -10.92
CA ARG A 47 -0.74 3.55 -10.81
C ARG A 47 -0.54 2.04 -10.89
N GLU A 48 0.44 1.58 -11.66
CA GLU A 48 0.74 0.15 -11.80
C GLU A 48 1.12 -0.52 -10.48
N SER A 49 1.63 0.24 -9.51
CA SER A 49 2.05 -0.28 -8.20
C SER A 49 0.93 -0.39 -7.17
N TRP A 50 -0.24 0.22 -7.39
CA TRP A 50 -1.27 0.32 -6.35
C TRP A 50 -2.72 0.23 -6.85
N ALA A 51 -2.99 0.47 -8.14
CA ALA A 51 -4.32 0.36 -8.71
C ALA A 51 -4.72 -1.12 -8.82
N ARG A 52 -5.94 -1.44 -8.39
CA ARG A 52 -6.38 -2.83 -8.24
C ARG A 52 -6.32 -3.58 -9.55
N TYR A 53 -6.82 -3.01 -10.66
CA TYR A 53 -6.79 -3.64 -11.98
C TYR A 53 -5.37 -3.95 -12.50
N CYS A 54 -4.35 -3.23 -12.02
CA CYS A 54 -2.95 -3.51 -12.34
C CYS A 54 -2.41 -4.65 -11.48
N ILE A 55 -2.56 -4.55 -10.16
CA ILE A 55 -1.96 -5.51 -9.23
C ILE A 55 -2.72 -6.84 -9.16
N SER A 56 -4.02 -6.85 -9.48
CA SER A 56 -4.84 -8.07 -9.50
C SER A 56 -4.47 -9.05 -10.61
N LYS A 57 -3.58 -8.64 -11.53
CA LYS A 57 -2.97 -9.53 -12.52
C LYS A 57 -1.92 -10.46 -11.91
N ILE A 58 -1.45 -10.14 -10.70
CA ILE A 58 -0.46 -10.94 -9.97
C ILE A 58 -1.23 -11.89 -9.04
N PHE A 59 -1.06 -13.20 -9.25
CA PHE A 59 -1.58 -14.20 -8.33
C PHE A 59 -0.78 -14.11 -7.03
N THR A 60 -1.37 -13.53 -5.98
CA THR A 60 -0.71 -13.36 -4.68
C THR A 60 -0.83 -14.58 -3.77
N ALA A 61 -1.45 -15.67 -4.24
CA ALA A 61 -1.69 -16.89 -3.46
C ALA A 61 -2.36 -16.62 -2.08
N GLY A 62 -3.22 -15.61 -2.00
CA GLY A 62 -3.90 -15.20 -0.75
C GLY A 62 -3.08 -14.26 0.14
N ILE A 63 -1.88 -13.84 -0.29
CA ILE A 63 -1.09 -12.80 0.38
C ILE A 63 -1.69 -11.44 -0.01
N GLU A 64 -2.77 -11.06 0.68
CA GLU A 64 -3.42 -9.75 0.55
C GLU A 64 -3.06 -8.81 1.71
N SER A 65 -2.34 -9.32 2.70
CA SER A 65 -2.10 -8.66 3.97
C SER A 65 -0.70 -8.03 4.05
N THR A 66 -0.65 -6.75 4.41
CA THR A 66 0.60 -6.06 4.79
C THR A 66 1.09 -6.44 6.18
N GLN A 67 0.35 -7.27 6.93
CA GLN A 67 0.62 -7.60 8.35
C GLN A 67 2.06 -8.05 8.58
N ARG A 68 2.61 -8.93 7.73
CA ARG A 68 4.00 -9.42 7.87
C ARG A 68 5.03 -8.30 7.75
N VAL A 69 4.87 -7.42 6.76
CA VAL A 69 5.77 -6.28 6.56
C VAL A 69 5.60 -5.25 7.68
N GLU A 70 4.37 -5.02 8.14
CA GLU A 70 4.06 -4.11 9.24
C GLU A 70 4.61 -4.60 10.59
N SER A 71 4.51 -5.90 10.85
CA SER A 71 5.06 -6.60 12.01
C SER A 71 6.58 -6.46 12.10
N ILE A 72 7.30 -6.80 11.01
CA ILE A 72 8.75 -6.64 10.91
C ILE A 72 9.15 -5.16 11.07
N ASN A 73 8.44 -4.24 10.41
CA ASN A 73 8.69 -2.80 10.55
C ASN A 73 8.46 -2.32 11.99
N GLY A 74 7.52 -2.91 12.72
CA GLY A 74 7.30 -2.66 14.14
C GLY A 74 8.49 -3.09 15.01
N VAL A 75 9.06 -4.26 14.74
CA VAL A 75 10.27 -4.76 15.42
C VAL A 75 11.45 -3.83 15.16
N ILE A 76 11.69 -3.46 13.90
CA ILE A 76 12.77 -2.55 13.50
C ILE A 76 12.63 -1.21 14.22
N LYS A 77 11.44 -0.61 14.21
CA LYS A 77 11.20 0.69 14.88
C LYS A 77 11.41 0.64 16.39
N LYS A 78 11.13 -0.49 17.03
CA LYS A 78 11.30 -0.67 18.49
C LYS A 78 12.74 -0.91 18.88
N LEU A 79 13.48 -1.64 18.05
CA LEU A 79 14.81 -2.14 18.42
C LEU A 79 15.94 -1.34 17.80
N VAL A 80 15.77 -0.68 16.66
CA VAL A 80 16.88 0.07 16.06
C VAL A 80 17.10 1.39 16.80
N ASP A 81 18.11 1.40 17.67
CA ASP A 81 18.70 2.60 18.25
C ASP A 81 20.23 2.66 17.99
N ARG A 82 20.90 3.70 18.53
CA ARG A 82 22.35 3.88 18.32
C ARG A 82 23.23 2.81 18.98
N GLY A 83 22.70 2.04 19.93
CA GLY A 83 23.44 1.05 20.71
C GLY A 83 23.13 -0.40 20.36
N THR A 84 22.09 -0.63 19.55
CA THR A 84 21.62 -1.98 19.24
C THR A 84 22.58 -2.72 18.33
N LEU A 85 22.99 -3.91 18.76
CA LEU A 85 23.87 -4.75 17.96
C LEU A 85 23.10 -5.39 16.81
N LEU A 86 23.72 -5.46 15.63
CA LEU A 86 23.10 -6.07 14.46
C LEU A 86 22.59 -7.51 14.73
N LYS A 87 23.34 -8.28 15.52
CA LYS A 87 22.95 -9.64 15.93
C LYS A 87 21.63 -9.66 16.71
N GLU A 88 21.38 -8.67 17.56
CA GLU A 88 20.18 -8.59 18.40
C GLU A 88 18.96 -8.25 17.55
N LEU A 89 19.14 -7.36 16.56
CA LEU A 89 18.11 -7.05 15.58
C LEU A 89 17.75 -8.28 14.73
N VAL A 90 18.75 -9.02 14.23
CA VAL A 90 18.53 -10.23 13.43
C VAL A 90 17.76 -11.28 14.23
N THR A 91 18.20 -11.58 15.46
CA THR A 91 17.51 -12.54 16.33
C THR A 91 16.07 -12.13 16.64
N ALA A 92 15.80 -10.83 16.79
CA ALA A 92 14.44 -10.36 17.02
C ALA A 92 13.54 -10.47 15.79
N ILE A 93 14.08 -10.21 14.59
CA ILE A 93 13.35 -10.41 13.32
C ILE A 93 13.05 -11.89 13.11
N GLU A 94 14.03 -12.78 13.31
CA GLU A 94 13.84 -14.23 13.20
C GLU A 94 12.73 -14.73 14.14
N ARG A 95 12.74 -14.29 15.41
CA ARG A 95 11.66 -14.63 16.36
C ARG A 95 10.29 -14.15 15.93
N GLU A 96 10.19 -13.00 15.29
CA GLU A 96 8.90 -12.49 14.82
C GLU A 96 8.40 -13.28 13.61
N LEU A 97 9.32 -13.66 12.70
CA LEU A 97 9.01 -14.54 11.58
C LEU A 97 8.57 -15.94 12.03
N ASP A 98 9.21 -16.50 13.05
CA ASP A 98 8.82 -17.80 13.63
C ASP A 98 7.43 -17.74 14.24
N LYS A 99 7.09 -16.66 14.96
CA LYS A 99 5.72 -16.45 15.48
C LYS A 99 4.69 -16.45 14.35
N GLU A 100 4.95 -15.73 13.27
CA GLU A 100 4.03 -15.64 12.13
C GLU A 100 3.83 -16.98 11.42
N SER A 101 4.86 -17.83 11.40
CA SER A 101 4.78 -19.18 10.81
C SER A 101 3.76 -20.09 11.51
N HIS A 102 3.43 -19.83 12.78
CA HIS A 102 2.44 -20.60 13.53
C HIS A 102 0.99 -20.22 13.23
N TYR A 103 0.75 -19.13 12.49
CA TYR A 103 -0.59 -18.66 12.12
C TYR A 103 -0.95 -18.96 10.66
N THR A 104 -0.03 -19.57 9.89
CA THR A 104 -0.21 -19.94 8.48
C THR A 104 -0.21 -21.47 8.33
#